data_AF-A0A2V7PPM4-F1
#
_entry.id   AF-A0A2V7PPM4-F1
#
_cell.length_a   1.000
_cell.length_b   1.000
_cell.length_c   1.000
_cell.angle_alpha   90.00
_cell.angle_beta   90.00
_cell.angle_gamma   90.00
#
_symmetry.space_group_name_H-M   'P 1'
#
loop_
_entity.id
_entity.type
_entity.pdbx_description
1 polymer ?
#
loop_
_entity_poly.entity_id
_entity_poly.type
_entity_poly.pdbx_seq_one_letter_code
_entity_poly.pdbx_strand_id
1 'polypeptide(L)'
;MNKGSFAVLLQTLFNELVHGSPDRGARTYMLNQGDLGLLASLDRLSSTEASATHGGGGSIAAHVDHLRYGLSLLNRWANGVPPPWPDMDWTASWRRNIVSDDEWQKLREELRREADAWAQVLRTPRDVSDVEVGWMAGSVAHLAYHMGAIRQIDRTARGPTAEDEARAEAELRGSRG
;
A
#
# COMPACT_ATOMS: atom_id res chain seq x y z
N MET A 1 8.69 8.94 -23.16
CA MET A 1 8.25 9.31 -21.78
C MET A 1 9.43 10.01 -21.13
N ASN A 2 9.27 11.24 -20.61
CA ASN A 2 10.37 11.92 -19.91
C ASN A 2 10.64 11.17 -18.59
N LYS A 3 11.91 10.94 -18.21
CA LYS A 3 12.29 10.26 -16.95
C LYS A 3 11.56 10.84 -15.73
N GLY A 4 11.40 12.17 -15.69
CA GLY A 4 10.65 12.86 -14.62
C GLY A 4 9.15 12.53 -14.60
N SER A 5 8.54 12.25 -15.75
CA SER A 5 7.11 11.89 -15.85
C SER A 5 6.82 10.49 -15.32
N PHE A 6 7.77 9.56 -15.42
CA PHE A 6 7.58 8.18 -14.95
C PHE A 6 7.75 8.07 -13.42
N ALA A 7 8.75 8.75 -12.85
CA ALA A 7 8.94 8.82 -11.40
C ALA A 7 7.72 9.43 -10.70
N VAL A 8 7.20 10.56 -11.24
CA VAL A 8 5.97 11.19 -10.73
C VAL A 8 4.78 10.23 -10.83
N LEU A 9 4.64 9.50 -11.95
CA LEU A 9 3.54 8.54 -12.09
C LEU A 9 3.60 7.42 -11.04
N LEU A 10 4.75 6.77 -10.87
CA LEU A 10 4.90 5.70 -9.87
C LEU A 10 4.61 6.20 -8.46
N GLN A 11 5.11 7.40 -8.13
CA GLN A 11 4.80 8.03 -6.85
C GLN A 11 3.30 8.28 -6.68
N THR A 12 2.63 8.84 -7.69
CA THR A 12 1.19 9.11 -7.64
C THR A 12 0.40 7.83 -7.39
N LEU A 13 0.67 6.77 -8.16
CA LEU A 13 0.00 5.48 -8.01
C LEU A 13 0.25 4.86 -6.63
N PHE A 14 1.51 4.92 -6.16
CA PHE A 14 1.87 4.40 -4.84
C PHE A 14 1.17 5.18 -3.71
N ASN A 15 1.22 6.51 -3.75
CA ASN A 15 0.57 7.35 -2.74
C ASN A 15 -0.95 7.19 -2.74
N GLU A 16 -1.57 7.02 -3.91
CA GLU A 16 -2.99 6.73 -4.01
C GLU A 16 -3.34 5.42 -3.27
N LEU A 17 -2.55 4.36 -3.45
CA LEU A 17 -2.75 3.10 -2.72
C LEU A 17 -2.53 3.25 -1.21
N VAL A 18 -1.47 3.95 -0.79
CA VAL A 18 -1.08 4.06 0.63
C VAL A 18 -2.01 4.98 1.42
N HIS A 19 -2.28 6.17 0.88
CA HIS A 19 -2.97 7.27 1.56
C HIS A 19 -4.38 7.54 1.03
N GLY A 20 -4.78 6.86 -0.06
CA GLY A 20 -6.08 7.05 -0.66
C GLY A 20 -6.18 8.31 -1.50
N SER A 21 -7.42 8.64 -1.85
CA SER A 21 -7.84 9.89 -2.48
C SER A 21 -9.05 10.45 -1.74
N PRO A 22 -8.86 11.05 -0.55
CA PRO A 22 -9.97 11.56 0.26
C PRO A 22 -10.70 12.73 -0.41
N ASP A 23 -10.04 13.46 -1.31
CA ASP A 23 -10.69 14.43 -2.18
C ASP A 23 -11.49 13.72 -3.28
N ARG A 24 -12.82 13.81 -3.21
CA ARG A 24 -13.75 13.22 -4.19
C ARG A 24 -13.69 13.92 -5.56
N GLY A 25 -13.10 15.11 -5.66
CA GLY A 25 -12.88 15.79 -6.93
C GLY A 25 -11.56 15.44 -7.61
N ALA A 26 -10.65 14.77 -6.90
CA ALA A 26 -9.35 14.37 -7.44
C ALA A 26 -9.49 13.18 -8.39
N ARG A 27 -8.63 13.15 -9.41
CA ARG A 27 -8.53 12.00 -10.31
C ARG A 27 -7.79 10.88 -9.61
N THR A 28 -8.39 9.70 -9.61
CA THR A 28 -7.77 8.44 -9.20
C THR A 28 -7.42 7.59 -10.43
N TYR A 29 -6.51 6.65 -10.24
CA TYR A 29 -6.03 5.73 -11.30
C TYR A 29 -6.17 4.25 -10.91
N MET A 30 -6.10 3.94 -9.62
CA MET A 30 -6.16 2.58 -9.07
C MET A 30 -7.33 2.37 -8.11
N LEU A 31 -7.67 3.40 -7.34
CA LEU A 31 -8.75 3.37 -6.36
C LEU A 31 -9.97 4.15 -6.84
N ASN A 32 -11.08 3.92 -6.16
CA ASN A 32 -12.26 4.74 -6.29
C ASN A 32 -12.07 6.08 -5.53
N GLN A 33 -12.68 7.15 -6.00
CA GLN A 33 -12.74 8.45 -5.37
C GLN A 33 -13.34 8.38 -3.97
N GLY A 34 -12.69 9.03 -3.01
CA GLY A 34 -13.08 8.97 -1.59
C GLY A 34 -12.58 7.72 -0.87
N ASP A 35 -11.81 6.84 -1.51
CA ASP A 35 -11.07 5.78 -0.82
C ASP A 35 -10.01 6.40 0.10
N LEU A 36 -9.89 5.88 1.32
CA LEU A 36 -8.98 6.37 2.35
C LEU A 36 -7.59 5.71 2.30
N GLY A 37 -7.41 4.73 1.40
CA GLY A 37 -6.14 4.05 1.19
C GLY A 37 -5.85 2.96 2.21
N LEU A 38 -4.75 2.23 1.98
CA LEU A 38 -4.34 1.09 2.78
C LEU A 38 -4.16 1.46 4.27
N LEU A 39 -3.42 2.52 4.57
CA LEU A 39 -3.08 2.82 5.97
C LEU A 39 -4.32 3.16 6.81
N ALA A 40 -5.24 3.96 6.27
CA ALA A 40 -6.49 4.27 6.95
C ALA A 40 -7.42 3.05 7.04
N SER A 41 -7.43 2.18 6.03
CA SER A 41 -8.15 0.89 6.11
C SER A 41 -7.61 0.01 7.25
N LEU A 42 -6.30 -0.08 7.41
CA LEU A 42 -5.68 -0.86 8.50
C LEU A 42 -5.93 -0.25 9.88
N ASP A 43 -6.04 1.08 9.98
CA ASP A 43 -6.32 1.76 11.25
C ASP A 43 -7.69 1.43 11.85
N ARG A 44 -8.60 0.87 11.04
CA ARG A 44 -9.95 0.47 11.47
C ARG A 44 -10.02 -0.96 12.01
N LEU A 45 -8.97 -1.76 11.82
CA LEU A 45 -8.93 -3.16 12.22
C LEU A 45 -8.32 -3.31 13.60
N SER A 46 -8.94 -4.13 14.43
CA SER A 46 -8.37 -4.60 15.70
C SER A 46 -7.25 -5.62 15.48
N SER A 47 -6.44 -5.88 16.50
CA SER A 47 -5.43 -6.96 16.46
C SER A 47 -6.04 -8.34 16.25
N THR A 48 -7.25 -8.56 16.80
CA THR A 48 -8.02 -9.80 16.62
C THR A 48 -8.41 -10.00 15.16
N GLU A 49 -8.98 -8.97 14.52
CA GLU A 49 -9.33 -9.01 13.08
C GLU A 49 -8.07 -9.15 12.22
N ALA A 50 -6.99 -8.42 12.58
CA ALA A 50 -5.72 -8.50 11.86
C ALA A 50 -5.07 -9.90 11.93
N SER A 51 -5.28 -10.62 13.04
CA SER A 51 -4.75 -11.96 13.28
C SER A 51 -5.63 -13.09 12.71
N ALA A 52 -6.85 -12.77 12.26
CA ALA A 52 -7.76 -13.76 11.71
C ALA A 52 -7.21 -14.33 10.39
N THR A 53 -7.37 -15.64 10.20
CA THR A 53 -6.98 -16.34 8.96
C THR A 53 -8.23 -16.89 8.26
N HIS A 54 -8.19 -16.91 6.93
CA HIS A 54 -9.27 -17.44 6.10
C HIS A 54 -8.72 -18.50 5.15
N GLY A 55 -9.27 -19.72 5.22
CA GLY A 55 -8.94 -20.80 4.27
C GLY A 55 -7.47 -21.25 4.25
N GLY A 56 -6.71 -21.05 5.34
CA GLY A 56 -5.30 -21.43 5.44
C GLY A 56 -4.30 -20.45 4.80
N GLY A 57 -4.76 -19.30 4.30
CA GLY A 57 -3.90 -18.20 3.87
C GLY A 57 -3.31 -17.41 5.04
N GLY A 58 -2.33 -16.56 4.74
CA GLY A 58 -1.75 -15.63 5.72
C GLY A 58 -2.79 -14.63 6.26
N SER A 59 -2.67 -14.28 7.53
CA SER A 59 -3.51 -13.24 8.17
C SER A 59 -3.21 -11.85 7.61
N ILE A 60 -4.06 -10.85 7.90
CA ILE A 60 -3.78 -9.45 7.54
C ILE A 60 -2.47 -8.98 8.19
N ALA A 61 -2.19 -9.38 9.44
CA ALA A 61 -0.93 -9.08 10.11
C ALA A 61 0.28 -9.60 9.31
N ALA A 62 0.18 -10.81 8.74
CA ALA A 62 1.24 -11.38 7.92
C ALA A 62 1.41 -10.63 6.58
N HIS A 63 0.31 -10.24 5.92
CA HIS A 63 0.36 -9.40 4.73
C HIS A 63 1.04 -8.05 5.01
N VAL A 64 0.74 -7.43 6.14
CA VAL A 64 1.31 -6.14 6.54
C VAL A 64 2.79 -6.27 6.88
N ASP A 65 3.20 -7.31 7.60
CA ASP A 65 4.62 -7.56 7.90
C ASP A 65 5.43 -7.86 6.63
N HIS A 66 4.83 -8.59 5.68
CA HIS A 66 5.42 -8.86 4.38
C HIS A 66 5.63 -7.58 3.56
N LEU A 67 4.62 -6.70 3.49
CA LEU A 67 4.73 -5.40 2.82
C LEU A 67 5.78 -4.50 3.48
N ARG A 68 5.74 -4.38 4.81
CA ARG A 68 6.73 -3.60 5.59
C ARG A 68 8.14 -4.09 5.28
N TYR A 69 8.36 -5.41 5.32
CA TYR A 69 9.65 -6.00 5.04
C TYR A 69 10.12 -5.70 3.62
N GLY A 70 9.28 -5.91 2.61
CA GLY A 70 9.63 -5.62 1.22
C GLY A 70 9.99 -4.15 0.98
N LEU A 71 9.23 -3.22 1.57
CA LEU A 71 9.54 -1.78 1.49
C LEU A 71 10.85 -1.44 2.22
N SER A 72 11.14 -2.06 3.36
CA SER A 72 12.41 -1.85 4.08
C SER A 72 13.63 -2.26 3.25
N LEU A 73 13.52 -3.32 2.44
CA LEU A 73 14.57 -3.75 1.52
C LEU A 73 14.78 -2.74 0.38
N LEU A 74 13.69 -2.22 -0.18
CA LEU A 74 13.74 -1.20 -1.23
C LEU A 74 14.31 0.12 -0.69
N ASN A 75 13.95 0.50 0.53
CA ASN A 75 14.54 1.65 1.21
C ASN A 75 16.03 1.43 1.53
N ARG A 76 16.45 0.21 1.89
CA ARG A 76 17.87 -0.13 2.07
C ARG A 76 18.67 0.02 0.78
N TRP A 77 18.12 -0.47 -0.34
CA TRP A 77 18.72 -0.26 -1.66
C TRP A 77 18.82 1.24 -1.99
N ALA A 78 17.75 2.01 -1.77
CA ALA A 78 17.73 3.44 -2.04
C ALA A 78 18.73 4.25 -1.21
N ASN A 79 19.12 3.73 -0.04
CA ASN A 79 20.17 4.28 0.82
C ASN A 79 21.59 3.78 0.47
N GLY A 80 21.78 3.18 -0.71
CA GLY A 80 23.10 2.80 -1.23
C GLY A 80 23.61 1.45 -0.74
N VAL A 81 22.74 0.59 -0.20
CA VAL A 81 23.11 -0.77 0.22
C VAL A 81 22.47 -1.79 -0.75
N PRO A 82 23.14 -2.11 -1.89
CA PRO A 82 22.55 -2.93 -2.93
C PRO A 82 22.45 -4.41 -2.54
N PRO A 83 21.51 -5.17 -3.14
CA PRO A 83 21.46 -6.63 -3.01
C PRO A 83 22.65 -7.31 -3.74
N PRO A 84 22.96 -8.59 -3.44
CA PRO A 84 22.21 -9.51 -2.56
C PRO A 84 22.45 -9.25 -1.07
N TRP A 85 21.40 -9.43 -0.26
CA TRP A 85 21.50 -9.41 1.19
C TRP A 85 21.51 -10.85 1.73
N PRO A 86 22.59 -11.32 2.37
CA PRO A 86 22.71 -12.70 2.86
C PRO A 86 21.64 -13.09 3.88
N ASP A 87 21.08 -12.10 4.57
CA ASP A 87 20.04 -12.21 5.61
C ASP A 87 18.60 -12.13 5.05
N MET A 88 18.43 -12.06 3.73
CA MET A 88 17.12 -11.92 3.11
C MET A 88 16.27 -13.19 3.24
N ASP A 89 15.25 -13.15 4.09
CA ASP A 89 14.27 -14.23 4.25
C ASP A 89 12.84 -13.73 4.01
N TRP A 90 12.40 -13.77 2.74
CA TRP A 90 11.01 -13.47 2.38
C TRP A 90 10.01 -14.44 3.01
N THR A 91 10.41 -15.68 3.28
CA THR A 91 9.53 -16.66 3.93
C THR A 91 9.29 -16.29 5.39
N ALA A 92 10.29 -15.77 6.11
CA ALA A 92 10.13 -15.29 7.48
C ALA A 92 9.13 -14.13 7.59
N SER A 93 9.06 -13.26 6.58
CA SER A 93 8.13 -12.11 6.58
C SER A 93 6.64 -12.50 6.58
N TRP A 94 6.32 -13.77 6.28
CA TRP A 94 4.95 -14.31 6.34
C TRP A 94 4.60 -14.98 7.68
N ARG A 95 5.54 -15.11 8.61
CA ARG A 95 5.34 -15.90 9.83
C ARG A 95 4.54 -15.14 10.91
N ARG A 96 4.49 -13.81 10.86
CA ARG A 96 3.77 -12.98 11.84
C ARG A 96 2.25 -13.01 11.61
N ASN A 97 1.62 -14.09 12.05
CA ASN A 97 0.18 -14.30 11.84
C ASN A 97 -0.70 -13.84 13.00
N ILE A 98 -0.14 -13.74 14.20
CA ILE A 98 -0.86 -13.35 15.41
C ILE A 98 -0.11 -12.17 16.00
N VAL A 99 -0.85 -11.15 16.39
CA VAL A 99 -0.34 -9.92 17.01
C VAL A 99 -1.24 -9.53 18.18
N SER A 100 -0.63 -9.01 19.24
CA SER A 100 -1.30 -8.23 20.29
C SER A 100 -1.67 -6.82 19.78
N ASP A 101 -2.42 -6.05 20.57
CA ASP A 101 -2.76 -4.66 20.25
C ASP A 101 -1.51 -3.78 20.07
N ASP A 102 -0.53 -3.91 20.98
CA ASP A 102 0.73 -3.16 20.91
C ASP A 102 1.55 -3.56 19.68
N GLU A 103 1.64 -4.86 19.38
CA GLU A 103 2.34 -5.35 18.20
C GLU A 103 1.66 -4.92 16.91
N TRP A 104 0.32 -4.88 16.89
CA TRP A 104 -0.45 -4.43 15.75
C TRP A 104 -0.28 -2.93 15.50
N GLN A 105 -0.38 -2.11 16.56
CA GLN A 105 -0.09 -0.69 16.49
C GLN A 105 1.31 -0.46 15.96
N LYS A 106 2.32 -1.09 16.58
CA LYS A 106 3.71 -0.96 16.16
C LYS A 106 3.86 -1.32 14.69
N LEU A 107 3.34 -2.47 14.27
CA LEU A 107 3.46 -2.96 12.90
C LEU A 107 2.87 -1.98 11.87
N ARG A 108 1.69 -1.40 12.15
CA ARG A 108 1.09 -0.34 11.30
C ARG A 108 1.97 0.90 11.23
N GLU A 109 2.55 1.33 12.34
CA GLU A 109 3.48 2.46 12.37
C GLU A 109 4.76 2.19 11.59
N GLU A 110 5.31 0.97 11.66
CA GLU A 110 6.50 0.60 10.86
C GLU A 110 6.17 0.58 9.37
N LEU A 111 5.03 -0.02 8.97
CA LEU A 111 4.60 0.00 7.57
C LEU A 111 4.44 1.43 7.06
N ARG A 112 3.81 2.32 7.85
CA ARG A 112 3.65 3.73 7.51
C ARG A 112 5.00 4.40 7.24
N ARG A 113 5.97 4.23 8.15
CA ARG A 113 7.32 4.79 7.98
C ARG A 113 8.01 4.29 6.71
N GLU A 114 7.95 2.98 6.45
CA GLU A 114 8.59 2.40 5.27
C GLU A 114 7.91 2.85 3.96
N ALA A 115 6.57 2.94 3.96
CA ALA A 115 5.81 3.43 2.82
C ALA A 115 6.09 4.91 2.54
N ASP A 116 6.10 5.76 3.57
CA ASP A 116 6.38 7.19 3.43
C ASP A 116 7.80 7.43 2.90
N ALA A 117 8.79 6.70 3.42
CA ALA A 117 10.16 6.75 2.94
C ALA A 117 10.26 6.32 1.47
N TRP A 118 9.60 5.20 1.11
CA TRP A 118 9.61 4.70 -0.26
C TRP A 118 8.91 5.65 -1.24
N ALA A 119 7.83 6.32 -0.83
CA ALA A 119 7.18 7.35 -1.63
C ALA A 119 8.14 8.52 -1.97
N GLN A 120 8.97 8.95 -1.02
CA GLN A 120 10.00 9.97 -1.30
C GLN A 120 11.06 9.46 -2.28
N VAL A 121 11.42 8.18 -2.15
CA VAL A 121 12.32 7.51 -3.08
C VAL A 121 11.69 7.48 -4.48
N LEU A 122 10.44 7.07 -4.66
CA LEU A 122 9.77 7.04 -5.96
C LEU A 122 9.66 8.43 -6.62
N ARG A 123 9.45 9.49 -5.83
CA ARG A 123 9.38 10.87 -6.34
C ARG A 123 10.71 11.39 -6.88
N THR A 124 11.83 10.91 -6.35
CA THR A 124 13.15 11.47 -6.62
C THR A 124 13.69 10.94 -7.95
N PRO A 125 13.91 11.81 -8.98
CA PRO A 125 14.49 11.38 -10.24
C PRO A 125 15.87 10.77 -10.02
N ARG A 126 16.12 9.60 -10.61
CA ARG A 126 17.40 8.90 -10.53
C ARG A 126 17.67 8.12 -11.82
N ASP A 127 18.93 7.87 -12.09
CA ASP A 127 19.32 6.90 -13.10
C ASP A 127 19.21 5.50 -12.49
N VAL A 128 18.44 4.65 -13.16
CA VAL A 128 18.12 3.28 -12.75
C VAL A 128 18.28 2.38 -13.96
N SER A 129 18.78 1.17 -13.70
CA SER A 129 18.78 0.06 -14.65
C SER A 129 17.36 -0.48 -14.86
N ASP A 130 17.17 -1.29 -15.91
CA ASP A 130 15.88 -1.93 -16.19
C ASP A 130 15.41 -2.84 -15.02
N VAL A 131 16.36 -3.47 -14.32
CA VAL A 131 16.08 -4.29 -13.14
C VAL A 131 15.53 -3.42 -12.00
N GLU A 132 16.13 -2.27 -11.75
CA GLU A 132 15.69 -1.34 -10.70
C GLU A 132 14.36 -0.67 -11.04
N VAL A 133 14.11 -0.37 -12.33
CA VAL A 133 12.77 0.03 -12.80
C VAL A 133 11.75 -1.06 -12.51
N GLY A 134 12.12 -2.34 -12.73
CA GLY A 134 11.31 -3.49 -12.37
C GLY A 134 10.99 -3.55 -10.88
N TRP A 135 11.95 -3.27 -9.99
CA TRP A 135 11.71 -3.18 -8.55
C TRP A 135 10.76 -2.03 -8.20
N MET A 136 10.95 -0.86 -8.82
CA MET A 136 10.11 0.31 -8.58
C MET A 136 8.66 0.06 -9.00
N ALA A 137 8.41 -0.36 -10.24
CA ALA A 137 7.07 -0.67 -10.73
C ALA A 137 6.46 -1.89 -10.00
N GLY A 138 7.27 -2.92 -9.76
CA GLY A 138 6.88 -4.11 -9.03
C GLY A 138 6.41 -3.80 -7.61
N SER A 139 7.04 -2.85 -6.91
CA SER A 139 6.63 -2.44 -5.56
C SER A 139 5.19 -1.88 -5.52
N VAL A 140 4.79 -1.12 -6.53
CA VAL A 140 3.44 -0.54 -6.65
C VAL A 140 2.42 -1.65 -6.94
N ALA A 141 2.72 -2.51 -7.91
CA ALA A 141 1.83 -3.63 -8.27
C ALA A 141 1.67 -4.63 -7.11
N HIS A 142 2.76 -4.90 -6.40
CA HIS A 142 2.77 -5.78 -5.23
C HIS A 142 1.95 -5.21 -4.08
N LEU A 143 2.08 -3.90 -3.79
CA LEU A 143 1.24 -3.22 -2.81
C LEU A 143 -0.25 -3.34 -3.16
N ALA A 144 -0.62 -3.07 -4.42
CA ALA A 144 -2.01 -3.19 -4.88
C ALA A 144 -2.56 -4.60 -4.71
N TYR A 145 -1.76 -5.63 -5.04
CA TYR A 145 -2.13 -7.02 -4.83
C TYR A 145 -2.44 -7.33 -3.36
N HIS A 146 -1.54 -6.96 -2.44
CA HIS A 146 -1.76 -7.21 -1.01
C HIS A 146 -2.94 -6.41 -0.45
N MET A 147 -3.11 -5.17 -0.88
CA MET A 147 -4.28 -4.36 -0.51
C MET A 147 -5.59 -5.02 -0.96
N GLY A 148 -5.63 -5.55 -2.19
CA GLY A 148 -6.76 -6.33 -2.70
C GLY A 148 -7.02 -7.59 -1.85
N ALA A 149 -5.97 -8.35 -1.52
CA ALA A 149 -6.08 -9.54 -0.67
C ALA A 149 -6.61 -9.20 0.74
N ILE A 150 -6.07 -8.17 1.38
CA ILE A 150 -6.53 -7.68 2.69
C ILE A 150 -8.02 -7.33 2.64
N ARG A 151 -8.48 -6.68 1.57
CA ARG A 151 -9.90 -6.32 1.35
C ARG A 151 -10.81 -7.51 1.05
N GLN A 152 -10.27 -8.65 0.65
CA GLN A 152 -11.04 -9.90 0.52
C GLN A 152 -11.12 -10.65 1.85
N ILE A 153 -10.05 -10.59 2.65
CA ILE A 153 -9.99 -11.17 3.99
C ILE A 153 -10.95 -10.44 4.94
N ASP A 154 -10.90 -9.10 4.95
CA ASP A 154 -11.81 -8.29 5.74
C ASP A 154 -12.49 -7.21 4.88
N ARG A 155 -13.82 -7.28 4.81
CA ARG A 155 -14.62 -6.35 4.00
C ARG A 155 -14.70 -4.95 4.62
N THR A 156 -14.46 -4.80 5.92
CA THR A 156 -14.45 -3.49 6.59
C THR A 156 -13.26 -2.63 6.16
N ALA A 157 -12.20 -3.25 5.61
CA ALA A 157 -11.04 -2.58 5.02
C ALA A 157 -11.29 -2.04 3.60
N ARG A 158 -12.47 -2.27 3.01
CA ARG A 158 -12.80 -1.81 1.66
C ARG A 158 -13.07 -0.30 1.61
N GLY A 159 -12.65 0.31 0.51
CA GLY A 159 -13.07 1.67 0.15
C GLY A 159 -14.47 1.68 -0.50
N PRO A 160 -14.89 2.86 -1.00
CA PRO A 160 -16.15 3.03 -1.72
C PRO A 160 -16.27 2.08 -2.91
N THR A 161 -17.49 1.65 -3.19
CA THR A 161 -17.82 0.92 -4.42
C THR A 161 -18.01 1.88 -5.59
N ALA A 162 -18.02 1.36 -6.83
CA ALA A 162 -18.37 2.16 -8.00
C ALA A 162 -19.80 2.73 -7.92
N GLU A 163 -20.71 2.04 -7.23
CA GLU A 163 -22.07 2.54 -6.97
C GLU A 163 -22.06 3.73 -6.01
N ASP A 164 -21.16 3.73 -5.01
CA ASP A 164 -20.99 4.84 -4.09
C ASP A 164 -20.43 6.10 -4.79
N GLU A 165 -19.50 5.92 -5.73
CA GLU A 165 -19.00 7.00 -6.58
C GLU A 165 -20.10 7.58 -7.45
N ALA A 166 -20.82 6.72 -8.19
CA ALA A 166 -21.90 7.15 -9.09
C ALA A 166 -22.98 7.95 -8.35
N ARG A 167 -23.32 7.52 -7.12
CA ARG A 167 -24.26 8.24 -6.24
C ARG A 167 -23.71 9.61 -5.82
N ALA A 168 -22.44 9.68 -5.40
CA ALA A 168 -21.81 10.94 -5.01
C ALA A 168 -21.70 11.94 -6.19
N GLU A 169 -21.40 11.45 -7.39
CA GLU A 169 -21.38 12.30 -8.59
C GLU A 169 -22.76 12.87 -8.93
N ALA A 170 -23.82 12.07 -8.80
CA ALA A 170 -25.19 12.51 -9.04
C ALA A 170 -25.61 13.62 -8.06
N GLU A 171 -25.25 13.50 -6.77
CA GLU A 171 -25.49 14.51 -5.74
C GLU A 171 -24.74 15.83 -6.03
N LEU A 172 -23.48 15.76 -6.49
CA LEU A 172 -22.71 16.93 -6.89
C LEU A 172 -23.28 17.65 -8.12
N ARG A 173 -23.90 16.92 -9.05
CA ARG A 173 -24.57 17.51 -10.21
C ARG A 173 -25.90 18.15 -9.83
N GLY A 174 -26.69 17.50 -8.97
CA GLY A 174 -27.98 17.99 -8.51
C GLY A 174 -27.91 19.22 -7.59
N SER A 175 -26.81 19.40 -6.85
CA SER A 175 -26.57 20.57 -6.00
C SER A 175 -26.07 21.83 -6.73
N ARG A 176 -25.75 21.71 -8.03
CA ARG A 176 -25.29 22.80 -8.89
C ARG A 176 -26.37 23.32 -9.85
N GLY A 177 -27.58 22.76 -9.81
CA GLY A 177 -28.75 23.18 -10.60
C GLY A 177 -29.79 23.85 -9.71
#